data_AF-A0AAV6B5L5-F1
#
_entry.id   AF-A0AAV6B5L5-F1
#
_cell.length_a   1.000
_cell.length_b   1.000
_cell.length_c   1.000
_cell.angle_alpha   90.00
_cell.angle_beta   90.00
_cell.angle_gamma   90.00
#
_symmetry.space_group_name_H-M   'P 1'
#
loop_
_entity.id
_entity.type
_entity.pdbx_description
1 polymer ?
#
loop_
_entity_poly.entity_id
_entity_poly.type
_entity_poly.pdbx_seq_one_letter_code
_entity_poly.pdbx_strand_id
1 'polypeptide(L)'
;MSVICTLYEGNYHLGLGALLNSLHALGFRGHLCAGYRGELPPWASANVRRNGVGWLFDVGGACTLHFVPIETTKHFNNYKPHFLLELMDKHCPNEDAFFFFDPDIVVKARWDFFEEWASHGIALCEDVNHYLPR
;
A
#
# COMPACT_ATOMS: atom_id res chain seq x y z
N MET A 1 1.29 -14.14 -4.65
CA MET A 1 1.33 -13.65 -3.24
C MET A 1 0.43 -12.41 -3.14
N SER A 2 0.17 -11.94 -1.91
CA SER A 2 -0.64 -10.74 -1.69
C SER A 2 0.22 -9.47 -1.74
N VAL A 3 -0.19 -8.49 -2.54
CA VAL A 3 0.45 -7.16 -2.58
C VAL A 3 -0.44 -6.16 -1.86
N ILE A 4 0.16 -5.37 -0.97
CA ILE A 4 -0.51 -4.23 -0.36
C ILE A 4 -0.14 -2.97 -1.14
N CYS A 5 -1.10 -2.09 -1.39
CA CYS A 5 -0.91 -0.86 -2.13
C CYS A 5 -1.42 0.33 -1.32
N THR A 6 -0.70 1.44 -1.42
CA THR A 6 -1.15 2.72 -0.84
C THR A 6 -0.57 3.91 -1.61
N LEU A 7 -1.11 5.09 -1.38
CA LEU A 7 -0.63 6.36 -1.92
C LEU A 7 -0.41 7.37 -0.81
N TYR A 8 0.73 8.07 -0.80
CA TYR A 8 0.98 9.14 0.18
C TYR A 8 1.75 10.31 -0.40
N GLU A 9 1.47 11.51 0.10
CA GLU A 9 2.26 12.71 -0.14
C GLU A 9 2.46 13.51 1.15
N GLY A 10 3.53 14.30 1.20
CA GLY A 10 3.87 15.08 2.40
C GLY A 10 3.98 14.21 3.65
N ASN A 11 3.37 14.68 4.76
CA ASN A 11 3.51 14.04 6.07
C ASN A 11 2.71 12.74 6.25
N TYR A 12 1.92 12.31 5.26
CA TYR A 12 1.21 11.02 5.30
C TYR A 12 2.16 9.81 5.31
N HIS A 13 3.47 10.03 5.10
CA HIS A 13 4.49 9.00 5.36
C HIS A 13 4.51 8.50 6.82
N LEU A 14 3.97 9.27 7.77
CA LEU A 14 3.81 8.84 9.16
C LEU A 14 2.71 7.77 9.27
N GLY A 15 1.59 7.99 8.59
CA GLY A 15 0.53 7.00 8.44
C GLY A 15 1.07 5.73 7.77
N LEU A 16 1.79 5.85 6.65
CA LEU A 16 2.42 4.72 5.98
C LEU A 16 3.27 3.88 6.95
N GLY A 17 4.07 4.52 7.80
CA GLY A 17 4.86 3.84 8.82
C GLY A 17 3.99 3.10 9.85
N ALA A 18 2.89 3.72 10.30
CA ALA A 18 1.95 3.09 11.23
C ALA A 18 1.20 1.90 10.60
N LEU A 19 0.72 2.06 9.36
CA LEU A 19 0.10 1.00 8.56
C LEU A 19 1.05 -0.19 8.43
N LEU A 20 2.28 0.05 7.97
CA LEU A 20 3.31 -0.98 7.80
C LEU A 20 3.61 -1.72 9.10
N ASN A 21 3.78 -0.99 10.20
CA ASN A 21 4.03 -1.59 11.51
C ASN A 21 2.86 -2.48 11.96
N SER A 22 1.63 -2.02 11.79
CA SER A 22 0.44 -2.80 12.17
C SER A 22 0.31 -4.08 11.34
N LEU A 23 0.53 -3.99 10.02
CA LEU A 23 0.53 -5.14 9.11
C LEU A 23 1.62 -6.16 9.49
N HIS A 24 2.85 -5.69 9.70
CA HIS A 24 3.97 -6.54 10.06
C HIS A 24 3.74 -7.26 11.41
N ALA A 25 3.27 -6.52 12.41
CA ALA A 25 2.95 -7.06 13.73
C ALA A 25 1.83 -8.11 13.68
N LEU A 26 0.91 -7.99 12.73
CA LEU A 26 -0.25 -8.88 12.55
C LEU A 26 -0.02 -9.97 11.49
N GLY A 27 1.22 -10.13 11.03
CA GLY A 27 1.67 -11.31 10.29
C GLY A 27 1.80 -11.13 8.78
N PHE A 28 1.58 -9.94 8.22
CA PHE A 28 1.81 -9.70 6.79
C PHE A 28 3.27 -9.92 6.43
N ARG A 29 3.54 -10.76 5.42
CA ARG A 29 4.86 -11.02 4.83
C ARG A 29 4.74 -11.03 3.31
N GLY A 30 5.05 -9.91 2.70
CA GLY A 30 4.94 -9.70 1.27
C GLY A 30 5.41 -8.31 0.88
N HIS A 31 4.90 -7.84 -0.25
CA HIS A 31 5.26 -6.56 -0.83
C HIS A 31 4.22 -5.50 -0.50
N LEU A 32 4.65 -4.41 0.14
CA LEU A 32 3.87 -3.18 0.24
C LEU A 32 4.40 -2.18 -0.79
N CYS A 33 3.56 -1.78 -1.73
CA CYS A 33 3.85 -0.79 -2.75
C CYS A 33 3.22 0.56 -2.37
N ALA A 34 4.05 1.51 -1.98
CA ALA A 34 3.65 2.87 -1.66
C ALA A 34 3.99 3.80 -2.83
N GLY A 35 2.96 4.19 -3.57
CA GLY A 35 3.09 5.25 -4.56
C GLY A 35 3.23 6.59 -3.85
N TYR A 36 4.21 7.41 -4.25
CA TYR A 36 4.52 8.63 -3.52
C TYR A 36 4.80 9.83 -4.41
N ARG A 37 4.51 11.03 -3.90
CA ARG A 37 4.89 12.32 -4.48
C ARG A 37 5.71 13.12 -3.48
N GLY A 38 6.81 13.69 -3.96
CA GLY A 38 7.75 14.47 -3.14
C GLY A 38 8.93 13.63 -2.69
N GLU A 39 9.41 13.89 -1.48
CA GLU A 39 10.61 13.26 -0.93
C GLU A 39 10.32 11.89 -0.28
N LEU A 40 11.35 11.06 -0.20
CA LEU A 40 11.30 9.85 0.61
C LEU A 40 11.16 10.21 2.10
N PRO A 41 10.53 9.33 2.90
CA PRO A 41 10.38 9.59 4.32
C PRO A 41 11.75 9.62 5.02
N PRO A 42 11.99 10.57 5.96
CA PRO A 42 13.27 10.63 6.68
C PRO A 42 13.62 9.35 7.43
N TRP A 43 12.62 8.58 7.86
CA TRP A 43 12.80 7.30 8.55
C TRP A 43 13.26 6.17 7.63
N ALA A 44 13.03 6.28 6.32
CA ALA A 44 13.41 5.26 5.33
C ALA A 44 14.69 5.64 4.55
N SER A 45 14.95 6.93 4.36
CA SER A 45 15.89 7.46 3.36
C SER A 45 17.32 6.92 3.48
N ALA A 46 17.79 6.62 4.69
CA ALA A 46 19.14 6.09 4.91
C ALA A 46 19.29 4.59 4.58
N ASN A 47 18.19 3.84 4.51
CA ASN A 47 18.19 2.36 4.43
C ASN A 47 17.44 1.83 3.21
N VAL A 48 17.19 2.68 2.21
CA VAL A 48 16.61 2.26 0.94
C VAL A 48 17.69 1.88 -0.07
N ARG A 49 17.35 0.95 -0.98
CA ARG A 49 18.15 0.63 -2.17
C ARG A 49 17.33 0.82 -3.44
N ARG A 50 17.97 1.19 -4.55
CA ARG A 50 17.30 1.23 -5.87
C ARG A 50 16.86 -0.18 -6.29
N ASN A 51 15.67 -0.29 -6.88
CA ASN A 51 15.12 -1.55 -7.41
C ASN A 51 14.65 -1.45 -8.87
N GLY A 52 15.15 -0.48 -9.63
CA GLY A 52 14.80 -0.25 -11.04
C GLY A 52 13.54 0.60 -11.25
N VAL A 53 12.56 0.52 -10.36
CA VAL A 53 11.30 1.29 -10.43
C VAL A 53 11.31 2.50 -9.51
N GLY A 54 11.92 2.34 -8.33
CA GLY A 54 11.98 3.39 -7.34
C GLY A 54 12.96 3.00 -6.25
N TRP A 55 12.43 2.79 -5.04
CA TRP A 55 13.24 2.47 -3.87
C TRP A 55 12.64 1.29 -3.11
N LEU A 56 13.50 0.49 -2.52
CA LEU A 56 13.15 -0.68 -1.73
C LEU A 56 13.72 -0.51 -0.33
N PHE A 57 12.83 -0.60 0.66
CA PHE A 57 13.16 -0.65 2.08
C PHE A 57 12.85 -2.05 2.62
N ASP A 58 13.85 -2.68 3.21
CA ASP A 58 13.70 -4.00 3.84
C ASP A 58 13.19 -3.82 5.27
N VAL A 59 11.98 -4.31 5.53
CA VAL A 59 11.32 -4.21 6.84
C VAL A 59 11.76 -5.38 7.73
N GLY A 60 12.28 -6.45 7.13
CA GLY A 60 12.67 -7.68 7.79
C GLY A 60 11.56 -8.73 7.84
N GLY A 61 11.98 -9.98 7.98
CA GLY A 61 11.08 -11.13 8.12
C GLY A 61 10.35 -11.54 6.83
N ALA A 62 10.85 -11.16 5.65
CA ALA A 62 10.19 -11.28 4.34
C ALA A 62 9.03 -10.29 4.10
N CYS A 63 9.10 -9.12 4.73
CA CYS A 63 8.25 -7.98 4.40
C CYS A 63 9.10 -6.88 3.75
N THR A 64 8.66 -6.34 2.63
CA THR A 64 9.36 -5.26 1.93
C THR A 64 8.42 -4.10 1.60
N LEU A 65 8.97 -2.89 1.64
CA LEU A 65 8.29 -1.67 1.23
C LEU A 65 8.94 -1.12 -0.05
N HIS A 66 8.16 -1.03 -1.12
CA HIS A 66 8.53 -0.49 -2.41
C HIS A 66 7.96 0.92 -2.53
N PHE A 67 8.82 1.93 -2.57
CA PHE A 67 8.43 3.30 -2.88
C PHE A 67 8.45 3.49 -4.40
N VAL A 68 7.29 3.77 -4.97
CA VAL A 68 7.10 4.00 -6.42
C VAL A 68 6.85 5.50 -6.65
N PRO A 69 7.78 6.23 -7.29
CA PRO A 69 7.59 7.66 -7.53
C PRO A 69 6.44 7.89 -8.51
N ILE A 70 5.56 8.84 -8.20
CA ILE A 70 4.40 9.19 -9.03
C ILE A 70 4.50 10.63 -9.51
N GLU A 71 4.52 10.77 -10.83
CA GLU A 71 4.41 12.06 -11.53
C GLU A 71 2.99 12.22 -12.08
N THR A 72 2.12 12.87 -11.32
CA THR A 72 0.78 13.23 -11.78
C THR A 72 0.29 14.50 -11.12
N THR A 73 -0.54 15.27 -11.81
CA THR A 73 -1.27 16.40 -11.23
C THR A 73 -2.62 15.98 -10.63
N LYS A 74 -3.04 14.73 -10.85
CA LYS A 74 -4.28 14.19 -10.27
C LYS A 74 -4.17 14.10 -8.75
N HIS A 75 -5.26 14.41 -8.07
CA HIS A 75 -5.38 14.13 -6.64
C HIS A 75 -5.34 12.62 -6.39
N PHE A 76 -4.64 12.17 -5.36
CA PHE A 76 -4.42 10.73 -5.12
C PHE A 76 -5.71 9.94 -4.89
N ASN A 77 -6.74 10.53 -4.28
CA ASN A 77 -8.06 9.90 -4.20
C ASN A 77 -8.62 9.45 -5.55
N ASN A 78 -8.33 10.20 -6.63
CA ASN A 78 -8.78 9.89 -7.98
C ASN A 78 -7.72 9.12 -8.80
N TYR A 79 -6.52 8.93 -8.25
CA TYR A 79 -5.42 8.23 -8.90
C TYR A 79 -5.26 6.78 -8.45
N LYS A 80 -5.90 6.37 -7.33
CA LYS A 80 -5.84 5.00 -6.79
C LYS A 80 -6.04 3.93 -7.87
N PRO A 81 -7.08 3.99 -8.73
CA PRO A 81 -7.30 2.94 -9.74
C PRO A 81 -6.17 2.88 -10.77
N HIS A 82 -5.60 4.02 -11.16
CA HIS A 82 -4.51 4.06 -12.13
C HIS A 82 -3.24 3.45 -11.55
N PHE A 83 -2.91 3.79 -10.31
CA PHE A 83 -1.76 3.21 -9.64
C PHE A 83 -1.90 1.69 -9.45
N LEU A 84 -3.09 1.22 -9.07
CA LEU A 84 -3.35 -0.21 -8.93
C LEU A 84 -3.17 -0.96 -10.25
N LEU A 85 -3.72 -0.45 -11.34
CA LEU A 85 -3.53 -1.03 -12.69
C LEU A 85 -2.06 -1.03 -13.10
N GLU A 86 -1.31 0.05 -12.82
CA GLU A 86 0.10 0.11 -13.12
C GLU A 86 0.90 -0.95 -12.35
N LEU A 87 0.59 -1.15 -11.06
CA LEU A 87 1.20 -2.22 -10.27
C LEU A 87 0.89 -3.59 -10.87
N MET A 88 -0.37 -3.86 -11.19
CA MET A 88 -0.79 -5.14 -11.79
C MET A 88 -0.12 -5.38 -13.14
N ASP A 89 -0.04 -4.39 -14.01
CA ASP A 89 0.45 -4.59 -15.37
C ASP A 89 1.98 -4.62 -15.46
N LYS A 90 2.68 -3.86 -14.61
CA LYS A 90 4.12 -3.58 -14.81
C LYS A 90 5.00 -4.03 -13.67
N HIS A 91 4.56 -3.83 -12.42
CA HIS A 91 5.45 -3.98 -11.26
C HIS A 91 5.27 -5.31 -10.54
N CYS A 92 4.05 -5.86 -10.58
CA CYS A 92 3.60 -7.06 -9.87
C CYS A 92 2.73 -7.97 -10.76
N PRO A 93 3.11 -8.29 -12.03
CA PRO A 93 2.22 -8.98 -12.97
C PRO A 93 1.89 -10.44 -12.64
N ASN A 94 2.57 -11.02 -11.66
CA ASN A 94 2.39 -12.42 -11.27
C ASN A 94 1.75 -12.56 -9.87
N GLU A 95 1.19 -11.49 -9.34
CA GLU A 95 0.58 -11.49 -8.00
C GLU A 95 -0.92 -11.72 -8.07
N ASP A 96 -1.44 -12.50 -7.12
CA ASP A 96 -2.79 -13.07 -7.19
C ASP A 96 -3.85 -12.16 -6.55
N ALA A 97 -3.43 -11.31 -5.61
CA ALA A 97 -4.32 -10.46 -4.83
C ALA A 97 -3.68 -9.11 -4.52
N PHE A 98 -4.48 -8.05 -4.63
CA PHE A 98 -4.07 -6.68 -4.35
C PHE A 98 -5.01 -6.06 -3.32
N PHE A 99 -4.44 -5.46 -2.27
CA PHE A 99 -5.17 -4.83 -1.19
C PHE A 99 -4.82 -3.36 -1.10
N PHE A 100 -5.78 -2.48 -1.37
CA PHE A 100 -5.56 -1.05 -1.24
C PHE A 100 -5.95 -0.58 0.17
N PHE A 101 -5.01 -0.02 0.90
CA PHE A 101 -5.27 0.65 2.18
C PHE A 101 -4.83 2.11 2.08
N ASP A 102 -5.65 3.03 2.60
CA ASP A 102 -5.23 4.42 2.74
C ASP A 102 -4.08 4.53 3.76
N PRO A 103 -3.15 5.48 3.57
CA PRO A 103 -1.93 5.53 4.38
C PRO A 103 -2.24 5.81 5.85
N ASP A 104 -3.39 6.36 6.19
CA ASP A 104 -3.82 6.65 7.55
C ASP A 104 -4.63 5.51 8.21
N ILE A 105 -4.74 4.34 7.56
CA ILE A 105 -5.32 3.13 8.14
C ILE A 105 -4.31 2.40 9.02
N VAL A 106 -4.80 1.78 10.10
CA VAL A 106 -4.08 0.76 10.86
C VAL A 106 -4.94 -0.50 10.93
N VAL A 107 -4.32 -1.67 10.76
CA VAL A 107 -5.03 -2.95 10.88
C VAL A 107 -5.01 -3.45 12.33
N LYS A 108 -6.07 -4.16 12.72
CA LYS A 108 -6.20 -4.77 14.06
C LYS A 108 -6.50 -6.27 14.01
N ALA A 109 -6.71 -6.81 12.81
CA ALA A 109 -6.92 -8.23 12.57
C ALA A 109 -5.64 -8.87 12.03
N ARG A 110 -5.49 -10.17 12.26
CA ARG A 110 -4.40 -10.96 11.68
C ARG A 110 -4.45 -10.89 10.15
N TRP A 111 -3.31 -11.01 9.49
CA TRP A 111 -3.24 -10.91 8.04
C TRP A 111 -4.05 -12.01 7.32
N ASP A 112 -4.07 -13.23 7.87
CA ASP A 112 -4.80 -14.37 7.32
C ASP A 112 -6.31 -14.10 7.16
N PHE A 113 -6.90 -13.27 8.02
CA PHE A 113 -8.29 -12.82 7.87
C PHE A 113 -8.53 -12.10 6.53
N PHE A 114 -7.62 -11.21 6.11
CA PHE A 114 -7.78 -10.47 4.85
C PHE A 114 -7.60 -11.38 3.63
N GLU A 115 -6.66 -12.34 3.71
CA GLU A 115 -6.43 -13.31 2.65
C GLU A 115 -7.64 -14.26 2.49
N GLU A 116 -8.19 -14.75 3.60
CA GLU A 116 -9.42 -15.55 3.60
C GLU A 116 -10.57 -14.74 3.00
N TRP A 117 -10.75 -13.49 3.45
CA TRP A 117 -11.82 -12.64 2.94
C TRP A 117 -11.73 -12.41 1.43
N ALA A 118 -10.54 -12.11 0.91
CA ALA A 118 -10.30 -11.93 -0.53
C ALA A 118 -10.39 -13.25 -1.32
N SER A 119 -10.19 -14.42 -0.69
CA SER A 119 -10.34 -15.71 -1.37
C SER A 119 -11.77 -15.98 -1.89
N HIS A 120 -12.76 -15.25 -1.36
CA HIS A 120 -14.16 -15.33 -1.78
C HIS A 120 -14.51 -14.38 -2.95
N GLY A 121 -13.55 -13.64 -3.49
CA GLY A 121 -13.74 -12.72 -4.62
C GLY A 121 -13.21 -11.31 -4.32
N ILE A 122 -14.05 -10.29 -4.49
CA ILE A 122 -13.65 -8.91 -4.22
C ILE A 122 -14.11 -8.52 -2.80
N ALA A 123 -13.13 -8.25 -1.92
CA ALA A 123 -13.37 -7.77 -0.57
C ALA A 123 -13.48 -6.24 -0.53
N LEU A 124 -14.60 -5.71 -0.02
CA LEU A 124 -14.87 -4.28 0.10
C LEU A 124 -15.59 -3.98 1.41
N CYS A 125 -15.26 -2.86 2.05
CA CYS A 125 -16.03 -2.31 3.15
C CYS A 125 -17.08 -1.34 2.60
N GLU A 126 -18.34 -1.50 3.03
CA GLU A 126 -19.37 -0.49 2.80
C GLU A 126 -19.03 0.79 3.58
N ASP A 127 -19.28 1.95 2.98
CA ASP A 127 -19.16 3.23 3.67
C ASP A 127 -20.28 3.37 4.70
N VAL A 128 -19.92 3.60 5.97
CA VAL A 128 -20.89 3.82 7.05
C VAL A 128 -21.80 5.04 6.81
N ASN A 129 -21.36 5.98 5.97
CA ASN A 129 -22.10 7.17 5.56
C ASN A 129 -22.63 7.06 4.11
N HIS A 130 -23.09 5.88 3.67
CA HIS A 130 -23.59 5.66 2.30
C HIS A 130 -24.79 6.54 1.90
N TYR A 131 -25.46 7.19 2.85
CA TYR A 131 -26.54 8.14 2.57
C TYR A 131 -25.96 9.48 2.09
N LEU A 132 -25.92 9.69 0.78
CA LEU A 132 -25.72 11.02 0.22
C LEU A 132 -26.90 11.93 0.58
N PRO A 133 -26.68 13.22 0.92
CA PRO A 133 -27.78 14.18 1.02
C PRO A 133 -28.59 14.15 -0.27
N ARG A 134 -29.92 14.05 -0.15
CA ARG A 134 -30.84 14.20 -1.28
C ARG A 134 -30.91 15.65 -1.73
#